data_AF-A0A9C8XE66-F1
#
_entry.id   AF-A0A9C8XE66-F1
#
_cell.length_a   1.000
_cell.length_b   1.000
_cell.length_c   1.000
_cell.angle_alpha   90.00
_cell.angle_beta   90.00
_cell.angle_gamma   90.00
#
_symmetry.space_group_name_H-M   'P 1'
#
loop_
_entity.id
_entity.type
_entity.pdbx_description
1 polymer ?
#
loop_
_entity_poly.entity_id
_entity_poly.type
_entity_poly.pdbx_seq_one_letter_code
_entity_poly.pdbx_strand_id
1 'polypeptide(L)'
;MVFMAGLLSACGSGGSSSGAAVTTITGSVVAAPVAGAALTVKDSNGNTLAGPVTTAADGSYSINVPASALQGLLVFESTGGQYTDEASGASTNAGSLTAMLEASSMGTAVHLTPASTIVHQLVAQHGLSLSEAKARFKNAFGFDIDTAIRPEDAAAPSADAGKTEKLAGLRAAAFSQLTADLGLNAEEQFALLGALAEDLADGDLDGTGIAGAVAVNSMTMPEDIQSRFTRAMMSFHEKGTDGLDSDQIGVPVFAKVAMSASYRVEYIPGAMKAMEGKTMFTLRISDGSGAAVSGLTPKLMPKMHMASGMKHSAPTTGCTENAQTAGDYNCTVYYLMPSTMAGGMSMGYWELKVMPDMSESVTFYPQVMMAMGDTPKVKVKGQTDVIKDMMGMDEKRNYYIFKDGLRGTGPYTLTLFIAAKETMMDFPAVIVGNTLQSGMGGTPLLVSSVNVAVTANGTPVGNATDNTDGTWSIDLNLNSGVANTVEVELSVNGERKTSDGTDTGLNGKFTITPGGM
;
A
#
# COMPACT_ATOMS: atom_id res chain seq x y z
N MET A 1 -47.22 78.18 27.71
CA MET A 1 -48.65 77.84 27.47
C MET A 1 -48.64 76.70 26.47
N VAL A 2 -49.13 75.49 26.69
CA VAL A 2 -50.14 74.97 27.61
C VAL A 2 -49.75 73.54 28.04
N PHE A 3 -50.22 73.16 29.22
CA PHE A 3 -50.04 71.92 29.97
C PHE A 3 -51.02 70.79 29.56
N MET A 4 -50.67 69.55 29.94
CA MET A 4 -51.54 68.40 30.30
C MET A 4 -52.33 67.67 29.18
N ALA A 5 -52.03 66.38 28.93
CA ALA A 5 -52.51 65.15 29.61
C ALA A 5 -53.80 64.61 28.95
N GLY A 6 -54.04 63.33 28.71
CA GLY A 6 -53.32 62.06 28.88
C GLY A 6 -54.33 60.94 28.50
N LEU A 7 -53.88 59.75 28.13
CA LEU A 7 -54.62 58.49 28.33
C LEU A 7 -53.73 57.29 28.00
N LEU A 8 -53.57 56.44 29.01
CA LEU A 8 -52.92 55.13 28.98
C LEU A 8 -53.68 54.16 28.06
N SER A 9 -52.94 53.32 27.33
CA SER A 9 -53.40 51.96 27.00
C SER A 9 -52.21 50.98 26.98
N ALA A 10 -52.27 50.08 27.95
CA ALA A 10 -51.87 48.67 27.97
C ALA A 10 -50.59 48.18 27.25
N CYS A 11 -49.64 47.77 28.11
CA CYS A 11 -48.85 46.54 28.10
C CYS A 11 -48.92 45.62 26.86
N GLY A 12 -47.75 45.37 26.26
CA GLY A 12 -47.45 44.21 25.43
C GLY A 12 -45.96 43.90 25.52
N SER A 13 -45.54 43.22 26.60
CA SER A 13 -44.18 42.73 26.76
C SER A 13 -43.91 41.60 25.76
N GLY A 14 -43.35 41.94 24.61
CA GLY A 14 -42.73 40.96 23.71
C GLY A 14 -41.43 40.47 24.33
N GLY A 15 -41.51 39.42 25.15
CA GLY A 15 -40.34 38.67 25.58
C GLY A 15 -39.70 38.02 24.36
N SER A 16 -38.60 38.59 23.88
CA SER A 16 -37.68 37.89 22.99
C SER A 16 -37.06 36.75 23.78
N SER A 17 -37.59 35.54 23.60
CA SER A 17 -36.88 34.33 23.96
C SER A 17 -35.60 34.30 23.13
N SER A 18 -34.46 34.64 23.75
CA SER A 18 -33.15 34.31 23.20
C SER A 18 -33.06 32.78 23.15
N GLY A 19 -33.43 32.19 22.01
CA GLY A 19 -33.15 30.79 21.75
C GLY A 19 -31.66 30.57 21.98
N ALA A 20 -31.30 29.54 22.74
CA ALA A 20 -29.90 29.19 22.95
C ALA A 20 -29.23 29.05 21.58
N ALA A 21 -28.08 29.70 21.39
CA ALA A 21 -27.33 29.58 20.15
C ALA A 21 -26.98 28.10 19.92
N VAL A 22 -27.36 27.57 18.77
CA VAL A 22 -27.06 26.21 18.34
C VAL A 22 -26.18 26.25 17.09
N THR A 23 -25.30 25.27 16.97
CA THR A 23 -24.50 25.01 15.79
C THR A 23 -25.04 23.76 15.12
N THR A 24 -25.39 23.87 13.84
CA THR A 24 -25.76 22.70 13.03
C THR A 24 -24.50 21.99 12.55
N ILE A 25 -24.42 20.70 12.84
CA ILE A 25 -23.35 19.81 12.41
C ILE A 25 -23.96 18.78 11.48
N THR A 26 -23.36 18.61 10.31
CA THR A 26 -23.77 17.59 9.35
C THR A 26 -22.80 16.41 9.38
N GLY A 27 -23.12 15.33 8.68
CA GLY A 27 -22.18 14.22 8.55
C GLY A 27 -22.82 13.02 7.91
N SER A 28 -22.13 11.88 8.01
CA SER A 28 -22.66 10.59 7.62
C SER A 28 -22.17 9.47 8.54
N VAL A 29 -22.92 8.37 8.55
CA VAL A 29 -22.54 7.11 9.19
C VAL A 29 -22.29 6.09 8.08
N VAL A 30 -21.05 5.60 7.98
CA VAL A 30 -20.60 4.79 6.85
C VAL A 30 -19.79 3.56 7.33
N ALA A 31 -20.38 2.38 7.22
CA ALA A 31 -19.66 1.14 6.95
C ALA A 31 -19.67 0.94 5.43
N ALA A 32 -20.89 0.73 4.90
CA ALA A 32 -21.48 1.39 3.74
C ALA A 32 -22.48 2.46 4.24
N PRO A 33 -23.20 3.23 3.39
CA PRO A 33 -24.23 4.16 3.85
C PRO A 33 -25.23 3.50 4.83
N VAL A 34 -25.24 3.94 6.10
CA VAL A 34 -26.09 3.35 7.15
C VAL A 34 -27.39 4.13 7.28
N ALA A 35 -28.49 3.55 6.81
CA ALA A 35 -29.82 4.14 6.84
C ALA A 35 -30.57 3.86 8.15
N GLY A 36 -31.23 4.88 8.73
CA GLY A 36 -32.11 4.71 9.88
C GLY A 36 -31.40 4.54 11.24
N ALA A 37 -30.09 4.82 11.33
CA ALA A 37 -29.35 4.78 12.59
C ALA A 37 -29.70 5.97 13.47
N ALA A 38 -29.73 5.77 14.80
CA ALA A 38 -29.92 6.83 15.78
C ALA A 38 -28.57 7.41 16.21
N LEU A 39 -28.33 8.69 15.90
CA LEU A 39 -27.10 9.41 16.20
C LEU A 39 -27.27 10.37 17.39
N THR A 40 -26.36 10.29 18.35
CA THR A 40 -26.24 11.21 19.48
C THR A 40 -24.85 11.83 19.56
N VAL A 41 -24.75 13.01 20.19
CA VAL A 41 -23.47 13.65 20.53
C VAL A 41 -23.32 13.67 22.04
N LYS A 42 -22.16 13.27 22.54
CA LYS A 42 -21.82 13.18 23.96
C LYS A 42 -20.53 13.94 24.29
N ASP A 43 -20.40 14.35 25.55
CA ASP A 43 -19.13 14.83 26.10
C ASP A 43 -18.22 13.66 26.53
N SER A 44 -17.01 13.99 26.99
CA SER A 44 -16.04 13.01 27.50
C SER A 44 -16.50 12.23 28.75
N ASN A 45 -17.54 12.70 29.44
CA ASN A 45 -18.12 12.03 30.62
C ASN A 45 -19.30 11.13 30.24
N GLY A 46 -19.67 11.07 28.95
CA GLY A 46 -20.80 10.30 28.45
C GLY A 46 -22.15 11.01 28.55
N ASN A 47 -22.20 12.29 28.92
CA ASN A 47 -23.45 13.04 28.96
C ASN A 47 -23.90 13.39 27.55
N THR A 48 -25.16 13.13 27.22
CA THR A 48 -25.74 13.51 25.93
C THR A 48 -25.89 15.03 25.82
N LEU A 49 -25.23 15.59 24.81
CA LEU A 49 -25.26 17.01 24.46
C LEU A 49 -26.33 17.32 23.40
N ALA A 50 -26.59 16.38 22.49
CA ALA A 50 -27.60 16.51 21.44
C ALA A 50 -28.06 15.14 20.90
N GLY A 51 -29.23 15.12 20.25
CA GLY A 51 -29.83 13.94 19.63
C GLY A 51 -30.86 13.21 20.51
N PRO A 52 -31.39 12.06 20.07
CA PRO A 52 -31.02 11.38 18.82
C PRO A 52 -31.58 12.06 17.56
N VAL A 53 -30.84 12.00 16.46
CA VAL A 53 -31.35 12.23 15.09
C VAL A 53 -31.22 10.94 14.28
N THR A 54 -32.03 10.78 13.24
CA THR A 54 -32.02 9.57 12.40
C THR A 54 -31.28 9.81 11.09
N THR A 55 -30.40 8.89 10.69
CA THR A 55 -29.70 8.97 9.41
C THR A 55 -30.64 8.72 8.23
N ALA A 56 -30.41 9.42 7.13
CA ALA A 56 -31.12 9.25 5.87
C ALA A 56 -30.66 7.99 5.11
N ALA A 57 -31.27 7.71 3.96
CA ALA A 57 -30.96 6.52 3.16
C ALA A 57 -29.52 6.47 2.65
N ASP A 58 -28.89 7.64 2.46
CA ASP A 58 -27.47 7.78 2.08
C ASP A 58 -26.53 7.86 3.30
N GLY A 59 -27.03 7.51 4.49
CA GLY A 59 -26.30 7.58 5.74
C GLY A 59 -26.09 8.98 6.29
N SER A 60 -26.55 10.04 5.61
CA SER A 60 -26.35 11.42 6.03
C SER A 60 -27.19 11.79 7.26
N TYR A 61 -26.72 12.77 8.03
CA TYR A 61 -27.48 13.33 9.15
C TYR A 61 -27.24 14.84 9.28
N SER A 62 -28.12 15.49 10.04
CA SER A 62 -27.96 16.88 10.50
C SER A 62 -28.43 16.98 11.95
N ILE A 63 -27.59 17.51 12.83
CA ILE A 63 -27.86 17.63 14.27
C ILE A 63 -27.53 19.04 14.77
N ASN A 64 -28.41 19.59 15.60
CA ASN A 64 -28.19 20.88 16.25
C ASN A 64 -27.59 20.66 17.63
N VAL A 65 -26.37 21.15 17.85
CA VAL A 65 -25.67 21.06 19.14
C VAL A 65 -25.64 22.45 19.79
N PRO A 66 -25.95 22.58 21.09
CA PRO A 66 -25.81 23.86 21.79
C PRO A 66 -24.38 24.40 21.66
N ALA A 67 -24.23 25.66 21.25
CA ALA A 67 -22.90 26.25 21.03
C ALA A 67 -22.05 26.25 22.31
N SER A 68 -22.70 26.37 23.48
CA SER A 68 -22.04 26.27 24.79
C SER A 68 -21.50 24.87 25.10
N ALA A 69 -22.00 23.82 24.44
CA ALA A 69 -21.57 22.44 24.62
C ALA A 69 -20.42 22.03 23.68
N LEU A 70 -20.01 22.89 22.75
CA LEU A 70 -18.91 22.63 21.82
C LEU A 70 -17.55 22.94 22.45
N GLN A 71 -17.18 22.18 23.47
CA GLN A 71 -15.94 22.36 24.21
C GLN A 71 -15.30 21.00 24.49
N GLY A 72 -13.97 20.96 24.50
CA GLY A 72 -13.20 19.75 24.77
C GLY A 72 -13.49 18.61 23.78
N LEU A 73 -13.38 17.38 24.28
CA LEU A 73 -13.55 16.18 23.49
C LEU A 73 -15.03 15.84 23.31
N LEU A 74 -15.44 15.66 22.05
CA LEU A 74 -16.79 15.28 21.66
C LEU A 74 -16.79 13.86 21.10
N VAL A 75 -17.85 13.11 21.42
CA VAL A 75 -18.10 11.77 20.90
C VAL A 75 -19.42 11.76 20.14
N PHE A 76 -19.35 11.45 18.85
CA PHE A 76 -20.52 11.17 18.03
C PHE A 76 -20.71 9.65 18.02
N GLU A 77 -21.92 9.20 18.33
CA GLU A 77 -22.25 7.78 18.42
C GLU A 77 -23.55 7.50 17.68
N SER A 78 -23.49 6.56 16.74
CA SER A 78 -24.66 6.04 16.03
C SER A 78 -24.93 4.61 16.44
N THR A 79 -26.20 4.25 16.64
CA THR A 79 -26.62 2.87 16.94
C THR A 79 -27.78 2.43 16.04
N GLY A 80 -27.76 1.15 15.66
CA GLY A 80 -28.79 0.54 14.82
C GLY A 80 -28.75 1.02 13.36
N GLY A 81 -29.87 0.87 12.66
CA GLY A 81 -29.97 1.13 11.22
C GLY A 81 -29.60 -0.10 10.39
N GLN A 82 -29.60 0.06 9.06
CA GLN A 82 -29.25 -0.97 8.10
C GLN A 82 -28.27 -0.44 7.07
N TYR A 83 -27.41 -1.30 6.56
CA TYR A 83 -26.52 -1.01 5.44
C TYR A 83 -26.44 -2.21 4.49
N THR A 84 -26.03 -1.94 3.25
CA THR A 84 -25.70 -3.00 2.29
C THR A 84 -24.19 -3.19 2.31
N ASP A 85 -23.74 -4.35 2.76
CA ASP A 85 -22.32 -4.66 2.87
C ASP A 85 -21.65 -4.69 1.50
N GLU A 86 -20.57 -3.93 1.31
CA GLU A 86 -19.93 -3.75 0.01
C GLU A 86 -19.24 -5.02 -0.50
N ALA A 87 -18.83 -5.91 0.40
CA ALA A 87 -18.13 -7.13 0.04
C ALA A 87 -19.07 -8.22 -0.45
N SER A 88 -20.19 -8.42 0.26
CA SER A 88 -21.17 -9.48 0.02
C SER A 88 -22.43 -9.05 -0.74
N GLY A 89 -22.74 -7.75 -0.75
CA GLY A 89 -23.99 -7.19 -1.26
C GLY A 89 -25.21 -7.47 -0.38
N ALA A 90 -25.03 -8.04 0.82
CA ALA A 90 -26.12 -8.36 1.73
C ALA A 90 -26.58 -7.14 2.52
N SER A 91 -27.90 -6.93 2.61
CA SER A 91 -28.47 -5.94 3.52
C SER A 91 -28.52 -6.52 4.94
N THR A 92 -27.93 -5.82 5.91
CA THR A 92 -27.88 -6.27 7.30
C THR A 92 -28.01 -5.11 8.29
N ASN A 93 -28.18 -5.44 9.57
CA ASN A 93 -28.24 -4.46 10.64
C ASN A 93 -26.86 -3.87 10.91
N ALA A 94 -26.80 -2.55 11.06
CA ALA A 94 -25.61 -1.88 11.54
C ALA A 94 -25.50 -1.96 13.07
N GLY A 95 -24.28 -2.15 13.55
CA GLY A 95 -23.94 -2.06 14.97
C GLY A 95 -23.76 -0.61 15.42
N SER A 96 -22.80 -0.39 16.33
CA SER A 96 -22.41 0.96 16.74
C SER A 96 -21.21 1.44 15.93
N LEU A 97 -21.29 2.69 15.45
CA LEU A 97 -20.15 3.41 14.90
C LEU A 97 -19.96 4.69 15.72
N THR A 98 -18.71 5.11 15.85
CA THR A 98 -18.34 6.27 16.66
C THR A 98 -17.29 7.11 15.96
N ALA A 99 -17.30 8.41 16.27
CA ALA A 99 -16.23 9.33 15.92
C ALA A 99 -15.92 10.21 17.14
N MET A 100 -14.63 10.40 17.41
CA MET A 100 -14.14 11.17 18.54
C MET A 100 -13.17 12.26 18.04
N LEU A 101 -13.40 13.49 18.46
CA LEU A 101 -12.60 14.64 18.06
C LEU A 101 -12.69 15.78 19.07
N GLU A 102 -11.64 16.60 19.11
CA GLU A 102 -11.64 17.85 19.87
C GLU A 102 -12.52 18.87 19.16
N ALA A 103 -13.39 19.55 19.92
CA ALA A 103 -14.26 20.60 19.41
C ALA A 103 -13.49 21.72 18.68
N SER A 104 -12.25 21.99 19.10
CA SER A 104 -11.36 22.97 18.45
C SER A 104 -10.88 22.55 17.06
N SER A 105 -10.89 21.25 16.77
CA SER A 105 -10.52 20.67 15.46
C SER A 105 -11.73 20.38 14.58
N MET A 106 -12.95 20.57 15.11
CA MET A 106 -14.18 20.21 14.46
C MET A 106 -14.55 21.22 13.38
N GLY A 107 -14.76 20.72 12.16
CA GLY A 107 -15.36 21.49 11.07
C GLY A 107 -16.88 21.56 11.18
N THR A 108 -17.55 21.75 10.04
CA THR A 108 -19.03 21.70 9.96
C THR A 108 -19.57 20.29 9.76
N ALA A 109 -18.70 19.31 9.51
CA ALA A 109 -19.08 17.93 9.23
C ALA A 109 -18.26 16.92 10.05
N VAL A 110 -18.92 15.85 10.50
CA VAL A 110 -18.28 14.73 11.21
C VAL A 110 -18.81 13.40 10.67
N HIS A 111 -17.92 12.57 10.14
CA HIS A 111 -18.25 11.29 9.54
C HIS A 111 -17.80 10.13 10.43
N LEU A 112 -18.71 9.20 10.69
CA LEU A 112 -18.50 8.03 11.53
C LEU A 112 -18.19 6.84 10.62
N THR A 113 -17.05 6.20 10.84
CA THR A 113 -16.53 5.10 10.01
C THR A 113 -16.00 3.96 10.88
N PRO A 114 -15.76 2.76 10.32
CA PRO A 114 -14.99 1.72 10.98
C PRO A 114 -13.68 2.21 11.61
N ALA A 115 -12.92 3.02 10.87
CA ALA A 115 -11.64 3.55 11.30
C ALA A 115 -11.78 4.49 12.53
N SER A 116 -12.73 5.43 12.49
CA SER A 116 -12.97 6.33 13.63
C SER A 116 -13.49 5.57 14.86
N THR A 117 -14.21 4.48 14.64
CA THR A 117 -14.72 3.61 15.70
C THR A 117 -13.58 2.88 16.43
N ILE A 118 -12.63 2.32 15.69
CA ILE A 118 -11.43 1.68 16.28
C ILE A 118 -10.66 2.68 17.15
N VAL A 119 -10.44 3.91 16.66
CA VAL A 119 -9.74 4.94 17.44
C VAL A 119 -10.51 5.33 18.69
N HIS A 120 -11.83 5.48 18.61
CA HIS A 120 -12.64 5.73 19.80
C HIS A 120 -12.51 4.59 20.82
N GLN A 121 -12.54 3.33 20.38
CA GLN A 121 -12.43 2.16 21.28
C GLN A 121 -11.05 2.08 21.95
N LEU A 122 -9.96 2.38 21.23
CA LEU A 122 -8.62 2.51 21.81
C LEU A 122 -8.57 3.53 22.95
N VAL A 123 -9.26 4.67 22.81
CA VAL A 123 -9.34 5.69 23.87
C VAL A 123 -10.25 5.23 25.01
N ALA A 124 -11.49 4.82 24.68
CA ALA A 124 -12.53 4.59 25.67
C ALA A 124 -12.36 3.28 26.47
N GLN A 125 -11.78 2.24 25.87
CA GLN A 125 -11.67 0.91 26.46
C GLN A 125 -10.23 0.57 26.90
N HIS A 126 -9.22 1.14 26.23
CA HIS A 126 -7.81 0.85 26.51
C HIS A 126 -7.04 2.04 27.11
N GLY A 127 -7.71 3.17 27.33
CA GLY A 127 -7.16 4.31 28.08
C GLY A 127 -6.06 5.08 27.37
N LEU A 128 -5.93 4.93 26.04
CA LEU A 128 -4.96 5.69 25.24
C LEU A 128 -5.40 7.16 25.11
N SER A 129 -4.44 8.07 24.94
CA SER A 129 -4.76 9.41 24.45
C SER A 129 -5.24 9.34 22.99
N LEU A 130 -6.03 10.33 22.56
CA LEU A 130 -6.49 10.42 21.17
C LEU A 130 -5.31 10.46 20.16
N SER A 131 -4.21 11.13 20.52
CA SER A 131 -3.00 11.17 19.69
C SER A 131 -2.32 9.82 19.56
N GLU A 132 -2.21 9.06 20.66
CA GLU A 132 -1.61 7.72 20.65
C GLU A 132 -2.49 6.74 19.86
N ALA A 133 -3.82 6.78 20.08
CA ALA A 133 -4.77 5.95 19.36
C ALA A 133 -4.69 6.19 17.85
N LYS A 134 -4.64 7.46 17.40
CA LYS A 134 -4.44 7.81 15.98
C LYS A 134 -3.10 7.34 15.44
N ALA A 135 -2.02 7.46 16.21
CA ALA A 135 -0.69 7.01 15.79
C ALA A 135 -0.63 5.49 15.61
N ARG A 136 -1.21 4.73 16.54
CA ARG A 136 -1.29 3.27 16.44
C ARG A 136 -2.15 2.85 15.25
N PHE A 137 -3.31 3.47 15.08
CA PHE A 137 -4.16 3.23 13.90
C PHE A 137 -3.39 3.47 12.60
N LYS A 138 -2.69 4.60 12.48
CA LYS A 138 -1.89 4.92 11.29
C LYS A 138 -0.82 3.88 11.02
N ASN A 139 -0.11 3.42 12.05
CA ASN A 139 0.93 2.40 11.91
C ASN A 139 0.33 1.05 11.47
N ALA A 140 -0.83 0.68 12.00
CA ALA A 140 -1.51 -0.57 11.70
C ALA A 140 -2.11 -0.58 10.29
N PHE A 141 -2.83 0.47 9.90
CA PHE A 141 -3.63 0.49 8.67
C PHE A 141 -3.02 1.31 7.53
N GLY A 142 -1.96 2.08 7.79
CA GLY A 142 -1.21 2.83 6.78
C GLY A 142 -1.79 4.20 6.38
N PHE A 143 -2.80 4.70 7.09
CA PHE A 143 -3.40 6.01 6.79
C PHE A 143 -3.87 6.78 8.01
N ASP A 144 -3.92 8.11 7.89
CA ASP A 144 -4.49 9.00 8.89
C ASP A 144 -6.02 9.01 8.83
N ILE A 145 -6.66 9.04 9.99
CA ILE A 145 -8.12 9.24 10.10
C ILE A 145 -8.44 10.71 9.95
N ASP A 146 -9.36 10.99 9.03
CA ASP A 146 -9.95 12.30 8.84
C ASP A 146 -11.48 12.18 8.89
N THR A 147 -12.08 12.62 9.98
CA THR A 147 -13.53 12.59 10.17
C THR A 147 -14.25 13.74 9.46
N ALA A 148 -13.54 14.64 8.79
CA ALA A 148 -14.14 15.73 8.02
C ALA A 148 -14.39 15.34 6.55
N ILE A 149 -13.78 14.26 6.06
CA ILE A 149 -13.99 13.75 4.70
C ILE A 149 -15.18 12.81 4.69
N ARG A 150 -16.16 13.06 3.82
CA ARG A 150 -17.29 12.16 3.60
C ARG A 150 -16.83 10.94 2.80
N PRO A 151 -16.94 9.71 3.33
CA PRO A 151 -16.68 8.52 2.53
C PRO A 151 -17.82 8.31 1.52
N GLU A 152 -17.46 7.96 0.29
CA GLU A 152 -18.40 7.43 -0.70
C GLU A 152 -18.66 5.93 -0.48
N ASP A 153 -19.77 5.44 -1.01
CA ASP A 153 -19.98 3.99 -1.15
C ASP A 153 -19.01 3.45 -2.20
N ALA A 154 -18.07 2.59 -1.82
CA ALA A 154 -17.06 2.06 -2.73
C ALA A 154 -17.61 1.01 -3.72
N ALA A 155 -18.80 0.45 -3.48
CA ALA A 155 -19.46 -0.43 -4.43
C ALA A 155 -20.20 0.34 -5.54
N ALA A 156 -20.61 1.58 -5.25
CA ALA A 156 -21.35 2.43 -6.18
C ALA A 156 -21.05 3.93 -5.95
N PRO A 157 -19.80 4.38 -6.12
CA PRO A 157 -19.42 5.76 -5.82
C PRO A 157 -20.05 6.73 -6.80
N SER A 158 -20.38 7.94 -6.33
CA SER A 158 -20.84 9.01 -7.22
C SER A 158 -19.77 9.37 -8.25
N ALA A 159 -20.19 9.60 -9.50
CA ALA A 159 -19.29 10.03 -10.57
C ALA A 159 -18.63 11.39 -10.26
N ASP A 160 -19.36 12.27 -9.55
CA ASP A 160 -18.91 13.62 -9.19
C ASP A 160 -18.09 13.67 -7.90
N ALA A 161 -17.96 12.55 -7.17
CA ALA A 161 -17.22 12.54 -5.92
C ALA A 161 -15.71 12.71 -6.13
N GLY A 162 -15.10 13.46 -5.22
CA GLY A 162 -13.66 13.71 -5.21
C GLY A 162 -12.86 12.44 -4.90
N LYS A 163 -11.60 12.41 -5.34
CA LYS A 163 -10.70 11.27 -5.11
C LYS A 163 -10.51 10.95 -3.62
N THR A 164 -10.48 11.97 -2.76
CA THR A 164 -10.35 11.81 -1.31
C THR A 164 -11.57 11.14 -0.69
N GLU A 165 -12.77 11.44 -1.19
CA GLU A 165 -14.04 10.86 -0.72
C GLU A 165 -14.15 9.38 -1.14
N LYS A 166 -13.79 9.08 -2.40
CA LYS A 166 -13.69 7.71 -2.92
C LYS A 166 -12.64 6.89 -2.17
N LEU A 167 -11.48 7.47 -1.86
CA LEU A 167 -10.45 6.80 -1.08
C LEU A 167 -10.89 6.53 0.37
N ALA A 168 -11.60 7.46 0.99
CA ALA A 168 -12.22 7.23 2.30
C ALA A 168 -13.25 6.09 2.24
N GLY A 169 -14.03 6.02 1.15
CA GLY A 169 -14.95 4.92 0.85
C GLY A 169 -14.25 3.56 0.72
N LEU A 170 -13.20 3.47 -0.11
CA LEU A 170 -12.41 2.26 -0.28
C LEU A 170 -11.83 1.75 1.05
N ARG A 171 -11.37 2.67 1.92
CA ARG A 171 -10.88 2.33 3.26
C ARG A 171 -11.97 1.82 4.19
N ALA A 172 -13.21 2.30 4.07
CA ALA A 172 -14.34 1.76 4.81
C ALA A 172 -14.72 0.36 4.31
N ALA A 173 -14.85 0.19 2.99
CA ALA A 173 -15.15 -1.08 2.34
C ALA A 173 -14.07 -2.15 2.57
N ALA A 174 -12.81 -1.76 2.83
CA ALA A 174 -11.75 -2.69 3.21
C ALA A 174 -12.08 -3.47 4.50
N PHE A 175 -12.85 -2.88 5.44
CA PHE A 175 -13.29 -3.59 6.64
C PHE A 175 -14.37 -4.62 6.32
N SER A 176 -15.32 -4.29 5.45
CA SER A 176 -16.31 -5.26 4.93
C SER A 176 -15.65 -6.41 4.19
N GLN A 177 -14.67 -6.10 3.32
CA GLN A 177 -13.91 -7.13 2.62
C GLN A 177 -13.07 -7.97 3.59
N LEU A 178 -12.50 -7.38 4.63
CA LEU A 178 -11.78 -8.11 5.67
C LEU A 178 -12.72 -9.06 6.44
N THR A 179 -13.91 -8.60 6.82
CA THR A 179 -14.94 -9.44 7.46
C THR A 179 -15.25 -10.66 6.59
N ALA A 180 -15.51 -10.45 5.29
CA ALA A 180 -15.75 -11.54 4.35
C ALA A 180 -14.54 -12.48 4.17
N ASP A 181 -13.32 -11.93 4.05
CA ASP A 181 -12.08 -12.69 3.89
C ASP A 181 -11.75 -13.58 5.10
N LEU A 182 -12.23 -13.20 6.29
CA LEU A 182 -12.11 -13.99 7.50
C LEU A 182 -13.24 -15.03 7.64
N GLY A 183 -14.23 -15.05 6.75
CA GLY A 183 -15.37 -15.97 6.80
C GLY A 183 -16.43 -15.58 7.82
N LEU A 184 -16.45 -14.31 8.26
CA LEU A 184 -17.49 -13.75 9.11
C LEU A 184 -18.67 -13.24 8.26
N ASN A 185 -19.86 -13.21 8.85
CA ASN A 185 -21.02 -12.56 8.26
C ASN A 185 -20.92 -11.05 8.39
N ALA A 186 -21.59 -10.30 7.50
CA ALA A 186 -21.56 -8.84 7.49
C ALA A 186 -21.93 -8.21 8.85
N GLU A 187 -22.93 -8.74 9.57
CA GLU A 187 -23.32 -8.23 10.89
C GLU A 187 -22.21 -8.33 11.96
N GLU A 188 -21.27 -9.25 11.77
CA GLU A 188 -20.15 -9.48 12.70
C GLU A 188 -19.01 -8.47 12.48
N GLN A 189 -19.07 -7.62 11.45
CA GLN A 189 -18.11 -6.55 11.18
C GLN A 189 -17.90 -5.65 12.40
N PHE A 190 -18.95 -5.30 13.13
CA PHE A 190 -18.85 -4.41 14.29
C PHE A 190 -18.19 -5.08 15.51
N ALA A 191 -18.31 -6.40 15.64
CA ALA A 191 -17.54 -7.17 16.62
C ALA A 191 -16.07 -7.22 16.21
N LEU A 192 -15.78 -7.38 14.91
CA LEU A 192 -14.43 -7.31 14.36
C LEU A 192 -13.77 -5.95 14.65
N LEU A 193 -14.49 -4.82 14.57
CA LEU A 193 -13.91 -3.51 14.92
C LEU A 193 -13.42 -3.46 16.38
N GLY A 194 -14.22 -4.01 17.31
CA GLY A 194 -13.83 -4.13 18.72
C GLY A 194 -12.57 -4.96 18.91
N ALA A 195 -12.51 -6.12 18.25
CA ALA A 195 -11.36 -7.00 18.32
C ALA A 195 -10.10 -6.39 17.69
N LEU A 196 -10.22 -5.68 16.56
CA LEU A 196 -9.10 -4.94 15.97
C LEU A 196 -8.57 -3.84 16.90
N ALA A 197 -9.45 -3.20 17.69
CA ALA A 197 -9.02 -2.25 18.72
C ALA A 197 -8.34 -2.94 19.92
N GLU A 198 -8.82 -4.12 20.33
CA GLU A 198 -8.22 -4.93 21.40
C GLU A 198 -6.82 -5.45 21.02
N ASP A 199 -6.67 -5.95 19.79
CA ASP A 199 -5.38 -6.34 19.19
C ASP A 199 -4.42 -5.15 19.21
N LEU A 200 -4.85 -4.03 18.63
CA LEU A 200 -4.05 -2.80 18.55
C LEU A 200 -3.76 -2.11 19.90
N ALA A 201 -4.36 -2.59 20.99
CA ALA A 201 -4.18 -2.03 22.33
C ALA A 201 -2.80 -2.28 22.93
N ASP A 202 -2.02 -3.24 22.42
CA ASP A 202 -0.62 -3.43 22.85
C ASP A 202 0.40 -2.68 21.97
N GLY A 203 0.00 -2.29 20.76
CA GLY A 203 0.80 -1.47 19.84
C GLY A 203 0.93 -2.06 18.45
N ASP A 204 0.64 -3.35 18.30
CA ASP A 204 0.78 -4.11 17.06
C ASP A 204 -0.57 -4.65 16.58
N LEU A 205 -0.66 -5.08 15.32
CA LEU A 205 -1.89 -5.66 14.75
C LEU A 205 -1.55 -7.08 14.29
N ASP A 206 -1.44 -7.98 15.26
CA ASP A 206 -0.85 -9.32 15.11
C ASP A 206 -1.73 -10.43 15.72
N GLY A 207 -3.02 -10.14 15.90
CA GLY A 207 -3.99 -11.07 16.48
C GLY A 207 -3.83 -11.29 17.98
N THR A 208 -2.97 -10.54 18.66
CA THR A 208 -2.70 -10.63 20.09
C THR A 208 -2.86 -9.26 20.73
N GLY A 209 -3.68 -9.18 21.77
CA GLY A 209 -3.81 -7.98 22.58
C GLY A 209 -3.00 -8.11 23.87
N ILE A 210 -3.14 -7.12 24.74
CA ILE A 210 -2.48 -7.08 26.06
C ILE A 210 -2.72 -8.36 26.89
N ALA A 211 -3.91 -8.96 26.76
CA ALA A 211 -4.34 -10.14 27.51
C ALA A 211 -4.01 -11.48 26.82
N GLY A 212 -3.44 -11.46 25.62
CA GLY A 212 -3.19 -12.65 24.79
C GLY A 212 -4.00 -12.64 23.49
N ALA A 213 -4.17 -13.82 22.89
CA ALA A 213 -4.83 -13.97 21.60
C ALA A 213 -6.25 -13.38 21.60
N VAL A 214 -6.54 -12.55 20.60
CA VAL A 214 -7.83 -11.87 20.45
C VAL A 214 -8.80 -12.77 19.69
N ALA A 215 -10.07 -12.72 20.05
CA ALA A 215 -11.13 -13.47 19.38
C ALA A 215 -12.23 -12.53 18.85
N VAL A 216 -12.77 -12.88 17.69
CA VAL A 216 -14.00 -12.33 17.14
C VAL A 216 -15.03 -13.45 17.11
N ASN A 217 -16.02 -13.38 17.98
CA ASN A 217 -17.03 -14.43 18.14
C ASN A 217 -16.38 -15.81 18.34
N SER A 218 -16.53 -16.74 17.39
CA SER A 218 -15.95 -18.09 17.46
C SER A 218 -14.57 -18.23 16.80
N MET A 219 -14.01 -17.15 16.26
CA MET A 219 -12.74 -17.17 15.54
C MET A 219 -11.65 -16.49 16.37
N THR A 220 -10.46 -17.10 16.43
CA THR A 220 -9.24 -16.42 16.90
C THR A 220 -8.70 -15.56 15.76
N MET A 221 -8.34 -14.31 16.05
CA MET A 221 -7.74 -13.43 15.07
C MET A 221 -6.39 -14.00 14.59
N PRO A 222 -6.16 -14.04 13.27
CA PRO A 222 -4.92 -14.57 12.72
C PRO A 222 -3.75 -13.61 12.92
N GLU A 223 -2.54 -14.14 13.09
CA GLU A 223 -1.33 -13.32 13.31
C GLU A 223 -0.96 -12.40 12.14
N ASP A 224 -1.44 -12.71 10.94
CA ASP A 224 -1.22 -11.90 9.74
C ASP A 224 -2.34 -10.90 9.47
N ILE A 225 -3.16 -10.54 10.47
CA ILE A 225 -4.35 -9.69 10.27
C ILE A 225 -4.03 -8.34 9.61
N GLN A 226 -2.86 -7.74 9.86
CA GLN A 226 -2.41 -6.54 9.15
C GLN A 226 -2.23 -6.78 7.64
N SER A 227 -1.64 -7.91 7.26
CA SER A 227 -1.53 -8.35 5.86
C SER A 227 -2.90 -8.63 5.27
N ARG A 228 -3.83 -9.20 6.05
CA ARG A 228 -5.21 -9.46 5.60
C ARG A 228 -5.97 -8.18 5.34
N PHE A 229 -5.86 -7.17 6.20
CA PHE A 229 -6.47 -5.86 5.96
C PHE A 229 -5.96 -5.25 4.64
N THR A 230 -4.64 -5.26 4.45
CA THR A 230 -4.03 -4.72 3.22
C THR A 230 -4.54 -5.47 1.99
N ARG A 231 -4.55 -6.80 2.06
CA ARG A 231 -5.08 -7.65 0.99
C ARG A 231 -6.57 -7.40 0.75
N ALA A 232 -7.38 -7.22 1.79
CA ALA A 232 -8.80 -6.91 1.66
C ALA A 232 -9.02 -5.59 0.90
N MET A 233 -8.26 -4.54 1.25
CA MET A 233 -8.30 -3.27 0.51
C MET A 233 -7.92 -3.46 -0.97
N MET A 234 -6.85 -4.21 -1.26
CA MET A 234 -6.41 -4.45 -2.65
C MET A 234 -7.37 -5.34 -3.42
N SER A 235 -7.89 -6.41 -2.83
CA SER A 235 -8.86 -7.31 -3.44
C SER A 235 -10.16 -6.59 -3.76
N PHE A 236 -10.61 -5.68 -2.89
CA PHE A 236 -11.76 -4.83 -3.18
C PHE A 236 -11.47 -3.90 -4.37
N HIS A 237 -10.32 -3.23 -4.35
CA HIS A 237 -9.91 -2.34 -5.44
C HIS A 237 -9.79 -3.06 -6.79
N GLU A 238 -9.30 -4.29 -6.82
CA GLU A 238 -9.20 -5.10 -8.03
C GLU A 238 -10.57 -5.44 -8.65
N LYS A 239 -11.70 -5.28 -7.92
CA LYS A 239 -13.05 -5.37 -8.51
C LYS A 239 -13.34 -4.19 -9.44
N GLY A 240 -12.66 -3.05 -9.28
CA GLY A 240 -12.78 -1.87 -10.12
C GLY A 240 -14.05 -1.04 -9.89
N THR A 241 -14.73 -1.20 -8.74
CA THR A 241 -15.99 -0.50 -8.44
C THR A 241 -15.80 0.82 -7.70
N ASP A 242 -14.67 0.99 -6.99
CA ASP A 242 -14.40 2.14 -6.11
C ASP A 242 -14.13 3.47 -6.86
N GLY A 243 -13.99 3.41 -8.18
CA GLY A 243 -13.82 4.59 -9.04
C GLY A 243 -12.46 5.30 -8.90
N LEU A 244 -11.44 4.61 -8.36
CA LEU A 244 -10.05 5.06 -8.31
C LEU A 244 -9.18 4.27 -9.29
N ASP A 245 -8.08 4.89 -9.71
CA ASP A 245 -6.94 4.20 -10.31
C ASP A 245 -5.94 3.74 -9.23
N SER A 246 -5.08 2.77 -9.53
CA SER A 246 -4.11 2.23 -8.57
C SER A 246 -3.08 3.25 -8.05
N ASP A 247 -2.84 4.35 -8.76
CA ASP A 247 -2.01 5.46 -8.28
C ASP A 247 -2.73 6.38 -7.27
N GLN A 248 -4.05 6.23 -7.12
CA GLN A 248 -4.91 7.10 -6.30
C GLN A 248 -5.27 6.51 -4.94
N ILE A 249 -4.90 5.25 -4.68
CA ILE A 249 -5.24 4.56 -3.42
C ILE A 249 -4.20 4.78 -2.30
N GLY A 250 -3.13 5.52 -2.59
CA GLY A 250 -2.01 5.74 -1.67
C GLY A 250 -1.07 4.55 -1.60
N VAL A 251 -0.17 4.56 -0.60
CA VAL A 251 0.80 3.47 -0.38
C VAL A 251 0.16 2.46 0.59
N PRO A 252 0.00 1.18 0.20
CA PRO A 252 -0.50 0.15 1.11
C PRO A 252 0.43 -0.02 2.33
N VAL A 253 -0.12 -0.37 3.49
CA VAL A 253 0.70 -0.68 4.65
C VAL A 253 1.53 -1.94 4.37
N PHE A 254 2.82 -1.89 4.68
CA PHE A 254 3.71 -3.01 4.42
C PHE A 254 3.80 -3.94 5.63
N ALA A 255 2.79 -4.79 5.78
CA ALA A 255 2.80 -5.88 6.74
C ALA A 255 3.85 -6.94 6.36
N LYS A 256 4.57 -7.46 7.36
CA LYS A 256 5.74 -8.34 7.15
C LYS A 256 5.43 -9.82 7.34
N VAL A 257 4.31 -10.18 7.97
CA VAL A 257 3.92 -11.57 8.19
C VAL A 257 2.69 -11.85 7.34
N ALA A 258 2.72 -12.93 6.57
CA ALA A 258 1.58 -13.40 5.79
C ALA A 258 1.47 -14.92 5.92
N MET A 259 0.24 -15.42 6.01
CA MET A 259 -0.02 -16.86 6.16
C MET A 259 -0.79 -17.43 4.97
N SER A 260 -0.46 -18.67 4.63
CA SER A 260 -1.28 -19.56 3.80
C SER A 260 -1.80 -20.72 4.65
N ALA A 261 -2.36 -21.76 4.04
CA ALA A 261 -2.89 -22.90 4.79
C ALA A 261 -1.78 -23.70 5.47
N SER A 262 -0.62 -23.81 4.82
CA SER A 262 0.52 -24.62 5.30
C SER A 262 1.69 -23.79 5.83
N TYR A 263 1.81 -22.52 5.43
CA TYR A 263 3.00 -21.72 5.69
C TYR A 263 2.71 -20.41 6.42
N ARG A 264 3.54 -20.11 7.40
CA ARG A 264 3.80 -18.76 7.89
C ARG A 264 5.03 -18.23 7.18
N VAL A 265 4.90 -17.07 6.53
CA VAL A 265 5.98 -16.44 5.79
C VAL A 265 6.21 -15.04 6.36
N GLU A 266 7.44 -14.80 6.81
CA GLU A 266 7.88 -13.50 7.31
C GLU A 266 8.88 -12.87 6.35
N TYR A 267 8.57 -11.65 5.91
CA TYR A 267 9.46 -10.80 5.14
C TYR A 267 10.41 -10.06 6.09
N ILE A 268 11.70 -10.38 5.99
CA ILE A 268 12.77 -9.73 6.74
C ILE A 268 13.52 -8.81 5.77
N PRO A 269 13.37 -7.47 5.88
CA PRO A 269 14.10 -6.54 5.04
C PRO A 269 15.61 -6.74 5.13
N GLY A 270 16.31 -6.58 4.01
CA GLY A 270 17.77 -6.51 4.02
C GLY A 270 18.31 -5.22 4.66
N ALA A 271 19.61 -4.97 4.49
CA ALA A 271 20.28 -3.78 5.05
C ALA A 271 19.67 -2.45 4.57
N MET A 272 18.98 -2.45 3.43
CA MET A 272 18.25 -1.30 2.90
C MET A 272 16.80 -1.69 2.63
N LYS A 273 15.89 -0.71 2.80
CA LYS A 273 14.50 -0.84 2.36
C LYS A 273 14.43 -1.05 0.85
N ALA A 274 13.32 -1.61 0.38
CA ALA A 274 13.12 -1.84 -1.05
C ALA A 274 13.28 -0.53 -1.85
N MET A 275 14.02 -0.61 -2.95
CA MET A 275 14.35 0.53 -3.80
C MET A 275 14.37 0.13 -5.28
N GLU A 276 14.20 1.10 -6.16
CA GLU A 276 14.44 0.91 -7.60
C GLU A 276 15.84 0.34 -7.83
N GLY A 277 15.93 -0.69 -8.67
CA GLY A 277 17.12 -1.53 -8.81
C GLY A 277 17.05 -2.76 -7.93
N LYS A 278 18.22 -3.23 -7.49
CA LYS A 278 18.32 -4.46 -6.69
C LYS A 278 17.81 -4.24 -5.27
N THR A 279 16.90 -5.11 -4.85
CA THR A 279 16.47 -5.27 -3.46
C THR A 279 16.73 -6.70 -3.03
N MET A 280 17.48 -6.86 -1.93
CA MET A 280 17.68 -8.15 -1.26
C MET A 280 16.92 -8.18 0.06
N PHE A 281 16.34 -9.34 0.37
CA PHE A 281 15.62 -9.58 1.61
C PHE A 281 15.65 -11.08 1.93
N THR A 282 15.25 -11.42 3.15
CA THR A 282 15.10 -12.81 3.58
C THR A 282 13.61 -13.11 3.76
N LEU A 283 13.18 -14.27 3.28
CA LEU A 283 11.89 -14.86 3.66
C LEU A 283 12.16 -15.93 4.70
N ARG A 284 11.60 -15.78 5.90
CA ARG A 284 11.56 -16.84 6.89
C ARG A 284 10.27 -17.62 6.73
N ILE A 285 10.38 -18.91 6.43
CA ILE A 285 9.25 -19.79 6.16
C ILE A 285 9.20 -20.86 7.26
N SER A 286 8.08 -20.90 7.96
CA SER A 286 7.77 -21.92 8.97
C SER A 286 6.39 -22.54 8.71
N ASP A 287 6.14 -23.69 9.30
CA ASP A 287 4.79 -24.29 9.32
C ASP A 287 3.90 -23.64 10.37
N GLY A 288 2.64 -24.09 10.48
CA GLY A 288 1.67 -23.59 11.46
C GLY A 288 2.02 -23.88 12.93
N SER A 289 3.04 -24.71 13.21
CA SER A 289 3.57 -24.92 14.56
C SER A 289 4.76 -24.00 14.88
N GLY A 290 5.22 -23.23 13.90
CA GLY A 290 6.41 -22.39 13.99
C GLY A 290 7.72 -23.13 13.66
N ALA A 291 7.67 -24.39 13.20
CA ALA A 291 8.86 -25.12 12.81
C ALA A 291 9.36 -24.64 11.44
N ALA A 292 10.67 -24.43 11.31
CA ALA A 292 11.28 -23.98 10.05
C ALA A 292 11.08 -25.01 8.93
N VAL A 293 10.69 -24.54 7.74
CA VAL A 293 10.50 -25.41 6.56
C VAL A 293 11.66 -25.20 5.59
N SER A 294 12.47 -26.25 5.44
CA SER A 294 13.67 -26.29 4.58
C SER A 294 13.44 -26.96 3.23
N GLY A 295 14.38 -26.78 2.29
CA GLY A 295 14.40 -27.46 0.99
C GLY A 295 13.41 -26.92 -0.04
N LEU A 296 12.78 -25.77 0.21
CA LEU A 296 11.88 -25.13 -0.75
C LEU A 296 12.67 -24.39 -1.83
N THR A 297 11.97 -24.02 -2.91
CA THR A 297 12.49 -23.07 -3.91
C THR A 297 11.45 -21.99 -4.15
N PRO A 298 11.29 -21.04 -3.21
CA PRO A 298 10.23 -20.06 -3.30
C PRO A 298 10.30 -19.27 -4.61
N LYS A 299 9.17 -19.13 -5.29
CA LYS A 299 9.05 -18.28 -6.49
C LYS A 299 8.51 -16.91 -6.11
N LEU A 300 9.13 -15.89 -6.70
CA LEU A 300 8.76 -14.50 -6.54
C LEU A 300 8.08 -14.01 -7.81
N MET A 301 6.93 -13.37 -7.66
CA MET A 301 6.18 -12.74 -8.75
C MET A 301 5.88 -11.29 -8.37
N PRO A 302 6.86 -10.38 -8.50
CA PRO A 302 6.63 -8.97 -8.31
C PRO A 302 5.75 -8.43 -9.43
N LYS A 303 4.76 -7.62 -9.09
CA LYS A 303 3.82 -7.00 -10.02
C LYS A 303 3.47 -5.62 -9.51
N MET A 304 3.78 -4.61 -10.29
CA MET A 304 3.35 -3.25 -10.08
C MET A 304 1.98 -3.05 -10.71
N HIS A 305 1.06 -2.50 -9.94
CA HIS A 305 -0.21 -1.98 -10.41
C HIS A 305 -0.08 -0.48 -10.56
N MET A 306 -0.36 0.04 -11.76
CA MET A 306 -0.23 1.44 -12.11
C MET A 306 -1.58 2.02 -12.55
N ALA A 307 -1.60 3.33 -12.80
CA ALA A 307 -2.77 4.03 -13.33
C ALA A 307 -3.34 3.36 -14.60
N SER A 308 -4.65 3.51 -14.82
CA SER A 308 -5.36 2.98 -15.99
C SER A 308 -5.27 1.46 -16.15
N GLY A 309 -5.13 0.74 -15.03
CA GLY A 309 -5.07 -0.73 -15.01
C GLY A 309 -3.81 -1.34 -15.61
N MET A 310 -2.78 -0.53 -15.93
CA MET A 310 -1.52 -1.03 -16.46
C MET A 310 -0.77 -1.82 -15.39
N LYS A 311 -0.19 -2.96 -15.79
CA LYS A 311 0.58 -3.85 -14.92
C LYS A 311 1.99 -4.04 -15.46
N HIS A 312 2.97 -4.10 -14.56
CA HIS A 312 4.37 -4.28 -14.92
C HIS A 312 5.09 -5.17 -13.90
N SER A 313 5.84 -6.17 -14.34
CA SER A 313 6.63 -7.06 -13.46
C SER A 313 8.05 -6.52 -13.24
N ALA A 314 8.86 -7.23 -12.47
CA ALA A 314 10.28 -6.98 -12.29
C ALA A 314 11.08 -8.29 -12.39
N PRO A 315 12.31 -8.27 -12.91
CA PRO A 315 13.20 -9.43 -12.87
C PRO A 315 13.47 -9.89 -11.42
N THR A 316 13.65 -11.19 -11.24
CA THR A 316 14.06 -11.80 -9.97
C THR A 316 15.10 -12.89 -10.24
N THR A 317 16.02 -13.11 -9.30
CA THR A 317 16.88 -14.31 -9.31
C THR A 317 16.29 -15.43 -8.43
N GLY A 318 15.03 -15.27 -8.00
CA GLY A 318 14.37 -16.17 -7.07
C GLY A 318 14.93 -16.09 -5.65
N CYS A 319 14.78 -17.20 -4.94
CA CYS A 319 15.19 -17.37 -3.56
C CYS A 319 16.08 -18.60 -3.41
N THR A 320 17.10 -18.51 -2.56
CA THR A 320 17.97 -19.63 -2.21
C THR A 320 18.00 -19.79 -0.69
N GLU A 321 17.84 -21.01 -0.21
CA GLU A 321 17.90 -21.28 1.22
C GLU A 321 19.26 -20.86 1.81
N ASN A 322 19.20 -20.27 3.00
CA ASN A 322 20.36 -19.86 3.77
C ASN A 322 21.03 -21.11 4.36
N ALA A 323 22.30 -21.33 4.00
CA ALA A 323 23.06 -22.50 4.44
C ALA A 323 23.31 -22.55 5.96
N GLN A 324 23.13 -21.44 6.69
CA GLN A 324 23.34 -21.34 8.13
C GLN A 324 22.04 -21.37 8.93
N THR A 325 20.90 -21.10 8.31
CA THR A 325 19.62 -20.95 9.02
C THR A 325 18.51 -21.61 8.21
N ALA A 326 18.13 -22.82 8.63
CA ALA A 326 17.03 -23.57 8.05
C ALA A 326 15.74 -22.73 8.00
N GLY A 327 15.04 -22.76 6.87
CA GLY A 327 13.80 -22.01 6.66
C GLY A 327 13.98 -20.52 6.34
N ASP A 328 15.20 -19.97 6.41
CA ASP A 328 15.50 -18.63 5.90
C ASP A 328 15.92 -18.73 4.43
N TYR A 329 15.29 -17.94 3.55
CA TYR A 329 15.56 -17.93 2.11
C TYR A 329 15.99 -16.54 1.68
N ASN A 330 17.20 -16.43 1.13
CA ASN A 330 17.74 -15.18 0.59
C ASN A 330 17.17 -14.94 -0.80
N CYS A 331 16.45 -13.84 -0.96
CA CYS A 331 15.65 -13.51 -2.12
C CYS A 331 16.13 -12.20 -2.75
N THR A 332 16.03 -12.09 -4.07
CA THR A 332 16.40 -10.85 -4.80
C THR A 332 15.38 -10.50 -5.86
N VAL A 333 14.95 -9.24 -5.87
CA VAL A 333 14.09 -8.62 -6.90
C VAL A 333 14.77 -7.36 -7.44
N TYR A 334 14.65 -7.13 -8.74
CA TYR A 334 15.21 -5.95 -9.43
C TYR A 334 14.09 -5.00 -9.86
N TYR A 335 13.57 -4.20 -8.93
CA TYR A 335 12.45 -3.31 -9.21
C TYR A 335 12.78 -2.31 -10.31
N LEU A 336 11.87 -2.21 -11.28
CA LEU A 336 12.07 -1.37 -12.46
C LEU A 336 11.64 0.09 -12.27
N MET A 337 10.98 0.41 -11.17
CA MET A 337 10.57 1.77 -10.84
C MET A 337 10.07 1.83 -9.40
N PRO A 338 10.11 3.02 -8.77
CA PRO A 338 9.60 3.22 -7.42
C PRO A 338 8.06 3.27 -7.39
N SER A 339 7.49 3.01 -6.21
CA SER A 339 6.05 3.25 -5.93
C SER A 339 5.69 4.73 -5.97
N THR A 340 6.65 5.62 -5.67
CA THR A 340 6.44 7.06 -5.59
C THR A 340 7.63 7.80 -6.17
N MET A 341 7.38 8.74 -7.09
CA MET A 341 8.39 9.58 -7.72
C MET A 341 8.83 10.72 -6.81
N ALA A 342 9.90 11.42 -7.20
CA ALA A 342 10.26 12.71 -6.62
C ALA A 342 9.05 13.66 -6.62
N GLY A 343 8.79 14.31 -5.48
CA GLY A 343 7.63 15.20 -5.31
C GLY A 343 6.37 14.50 -4.79
N GLY A 344 6.44 13.21 -4.44
CA GLY A 344 5.32 12.50 -3.79
C GLY A 344 4.27 11.96 -4.76
N MET A 345 4.52 12.03 -6.08
CA MET A 345 3.59 11.55 -7.09
C MET A 345 3.60 10.02 -7.10
N SER A 346 2.45 9.40 -6.84
CA SER A 346 2.30 7.94 -6.85
C SER A 346 2.43 7.40 -8.27
N MET A 347 3.11 6.27 -8.42
CA MET A 347 3.11 5.47 -9.65
C MET A 347 2.19 4.25 -9.53
N GLY A 348 1.53 4.10 -8.38
CA GLY A 348 0.83 2.91 -7.95
C GLY A 348 1.63 2.10 -6.91
N TYR A 349 1.35 0.80 -6.81
CA TYR A 349 1.88 -0.04 -5.74
C TYR A 349 2.47 -1.35 -6.27
N TRP A 350 3.43 -1.90 -5.53
CA TRP A 350 4.02 -3.20 -5.81
C TRP A 350 3.33 -4.28 -4.99
N GLU A 351 2.87 -5.32 -5.66
CA GLU A 351 2.47 -6.60 -5.12
C GLU A 351 3.62 -7.58 -5.29
N LEU A 352 4.09 -8.19 -4.21
CA LEU A 352 5.07 -9.27 -4.23
C LEU A 352 4.36 -10.57 -3.82
N LYS A 353 3.93 -11.34 -4.81
CA LYS A 353 3.40 -12.68 -4.58
C LYS A 353 4.56 -13.66 -4.41
N VAL A 354 4.50 -14.45 -3.34
CA VAL A 354 5.49 -15.47 -2.99
C VAL A 354 4.80 -16.82 -3.00
N MET A 355 5.36 -17.79 -3.72
CA MET A 355 4.93 -19.19 -3.69
C MET A 355 6.01 -20.05 -3.04
N PRO A 356 5.86 -20.46 -1.76
CA PRO A 356 6.83 -21.32 -1.08
C PRO A 356 7.08 -22.64 -1.83
N ASP A 357 6.03 -23.30 -2.31
CA ASP A 357 6.08 -24.65 -2.93
C ASP A 357 5.25 -24.78 -4.23
N MET A 358 4.92 -23.66 -4.88
CA MET A 358 4.05 -23.56 -6.08
C MET A 358 2.57 -23.93 -5.87
N SER A 359 2.19 -24.52 -4.74
CA SER A 359 0.80 -24.91 -4.46
C SER A 359 0.02 -23.81 -3.74
N GLU A 360 0.70 -23.11 -2.84
CA GLU A 360 0.14 -22.02 -2.05
C GLU A 360 0.88 -20.71 -2.35
N SER A 361 0.23 -19.59 -2.05
CA SER A 361 0.87 -18.28 -2.17
C SER A 361 0.48 -17.35 -1.03
N VAL A 362 1.44 -16.53 -0.62
CA VAL A 362 1.23 -15.35 0.22
C VAL A 362 1.56 -14.10 -0.60
N THR A 363 1.12 -12.93 -0.13
CA THR A 363 1.32 -11.67 -0.84
C THR A 363 1.77 -10.58 0.12
N PHE A 364 2.77 -9.82 -0.32
CA PHE A 364 3.31 -8.66 0.37
C PHE A 364 3.18 -7.40 -0.48
N TYR A 365 3.18 -6.22 0.15
CA TYR A 365 3.09 -4.93 -0.56
C TYR A 365 4.28 -4.02 -0.21
N PRO A 366 5.50 -4.35 -0.70
CA PRO A 366 6.68 -3.57 -0.36
C PRO A 366 6.60 -2.15 -0.95
N GLN A 367 6.97 -1.16 -0.13
CA GLN A 367 7.14 0.21 -0.60
C GLN A 367 8.51 0.35 -1.27
N VAL A 368 8.52 0.47 -2.60
CA VAL A 368 9.75 0.61 -3.38
C VAL A 368 10.09 2.09 -3.51
N MET A 369 11.21 2.50 -2.92
CA MET A 369 11.66 3.88 -2.93
C MET A 369 12.45 4.22 -4.19
N MET A 370 12.50 5.50 -4.55
CA MET A 370 13.43 6.00 -5.57
C MET A 370 14.86 5.70 -5.14
N ALA A 371 15.71 5.26 -6.08
CA ALA A 371 17.13 5.14 -5.80
C ALA A 371 17.75 6.52 -5.53
N MET A 372 18.59 6.60 -4.51
CA MET A 372 19.37 7.81 -4.20
C MET A 372 20.85 7.57 -4.50
N GLY A 373 21.52 8.58 -5.07
CA GLY A 373 22.94 8.53 -5.38
C GLY A 373 23.23 7.80 -6.70
N ASP A 374 23.78 6.60 -6.61
CA ASP A 374 24.24 5.83 -7.77
C ASP A 374 23.11 5.45 -8.72
N THR A 375 23.45 5.27 -10.00
CA THR A 375 22.50 4.78 -11.00
C THR A 375 22.18 3.30 -10.73
N PRO A 376 20.93 2.94 -10.39
CA PRO A 376 20.59 1.56 -10.04
C PRO A 376 20.50 0.65 -11.27
N LYS A 377 20.12 1.22 -12.42
CA LYS A 377 19.92 0.50 -13.68
C LYS A 377 20.02 1.43 -14.88
N VAL A 378 20.28 0.84 -16.04
CA VAL A 378 20.19 1.48 -17.34
C VAL A 378 19.39 0.60 -18.30
N LYS A 379 18.80 1.23 -19.32
CA LYS A 379 18.04 0.53 -20.36
C LYS A 379 18.72 0.74 -21.71
N VAL A 380 18.96 -0.35 -22.41
CA VAL A 380 19.42 -0.37 -23.82
C VAL A 380 18.46 -1.22 -24.64
N LYS A 381 18.52 -1.12 -25.96
CA LYS A 381 17.56 -1.71 -26.89
C LYS A 381 18.26 -2.47 -28.01
N GLY A 382 17.58 -3.51 -28.50
CA GLY A 382 17.92 -4.13 -29.77
C GLY A 382 17.84 -3.15 -30.93
N GLN A 383 18.60 -3.43 -31.97
CA GLN A 383 18.54 -2.72 -33.25
C GLN A 383 17.72 -3.51 -34.26
N THR A 384 18.02 -4.79 -34.47
CA THR A 384 17.21 -5.69 -35.31
C THR A 384 16.40 -6.68 -34.49
N ASP A 385 16.84 -6.94 -33.28
CA ASP A 385 16.13 -7.72 -32.28
C ASP A 385 14.85 -7.02 -31.79
N VAL A 386 13.71 -7.61 -32.17
CA VAL A 386 12.36 -7.11 -31.91
C VAL A 386 11.51 -8.14 -31.17
N ILE A 387 10.60 -7.64 -30.35
CA ILE A 387 9.50 -8.34 -29.72
C ILE A 387 8.17 -7.78 -30.22
N LYS A 388 7.06 -8.43 -29.88
CA LYS A 388 5.73 -7.85 -30.08
C LYS A 388 5.32 -7.02 -28.88
N ASP A 389 4.81 -5.82 -29.11
CA ASP A 389 4.17 -5.01 -28.09
C ASP A 389 2.75 -5.51 -27.78
N MET A 390 2.06 -4.81 -26.87
CA MET A 390 0.68 -5.15 -26.48
C MET A 390 -0.33 -5.07 -27.63
N MET A 391 -0.01 -4.35 -28.70
CA MET A 391 -0.83 -4.21 -29.91
C MET A 391 -0.42 -5.20 -31.02
N GLY A 392 0.56 -6.07 -30.76
CA GLY A 392 1.11 -7.01 -31.74
C GLY A 392 2.05 -6.38 -32.78
N MET A 393 2.46 -5.12 -32.56
CA MET A 393 3.41 -4.40 -33.41
C MET A 393 4.85 -4.71 -32.99
N ASP A 394 5.80 -4.54 -33.92
CA ASP A 394 7.22 -4.75 -33.61
C ASP A 394 7.75 -3.62 -32.72
N GLU A 395 8.25 -3.98 -31.53
CA GLU A 395 9.00 -3.10 -30.63
C GLU A 395 10.43 -3.62 -30.50
N LYS A 396 11.44 -2.74 -30.42
CA LYS A 396 12.80 -3.14 -30.10
C LYS A 396 12.86 -3.77 -28.72
N ARG A 397 13.49 -4.94 -28.59
CA ARG A 397 13.63 -5.62 -27.30
C ARG A 397 14.41 -4.74 -26.34
N ASN A 398 13.84 -4.46 -25.17
CA ASN A 398 14.52 -3.69 -24.13
C ASN A 398 15.35 -4.63 -23.26
N TYR A 399 16.57 -4.23 -22.96
CA TYR A 399 17.48 -4.89 -22.03
C TYR A 399 17.75 -3.95 -20.86
N TYR A 400 17.55 -4.46 -19.65
CA TYR A 400 17.84 -3.77 -18.41
C TYR A 400 19.13 -4.31 -17.83
N ILE A 401 20.08 -3.41 -17.60
CA ILE A 401 21.34 -3.71 -16.94
C ILE A 401 21.27 -3.07 -15.56
N PHE A 402 21.33 -3.88 -14.51
CA PHE A 402 21.26 -3.43 -13.13
C PHE A 402 22.65 -3.44 -12.51
N LYS A 403 22.91 -2.48 -11.62
CA LYS A 403 24.04 -2.56 -10.69
C LYS A 403 23.68 -3.61 -9.63
N ASP A 404 24.23 -4.81 -9.76
CA ASP A 404 23.99 -5.90 -8.80
C ASP A 404 24.79 -5.68 -7.50
N GLY A 405 26.01 -5.17 -7.62
CA GLY A 405 26.84 -4.92 -6.47
C GLY A 405 28.17 -4.29 -6.83
N LEU A 406 28.80 -3.68 -5.84
CA LEU A 406 30.18 -3.23 -5.91
C LEU A 406 30.88 -3.76 -4.66
N ARG A 407 31.96 -4.52 -4.84
CA ARG A 407 32.71 -5.13 -3.73
C ARG A 407 34.17 -4.69 -3.76
N GLY A 408 34.82 -4.74 -2.60
CA GLY A 408 36.22 -4.36 -2.43
C GLY A 408 36.41 -3.00 -1.76
N THR A 409 37.64 -2.72 -1.34
CA THR A 409 38.08 -1.46 -0.72
C THR A 409 39.10 -0.74 -1.61
N GLY A 410 38.98 -0.96 -2.93
CA GLY A 410 39.97 -0.71 -3.98
C GLY A 410 40.38 -2.04 -4.64
N PRO A 411 41.01 -2.03 -5.83
CA PRO A 411 40.26 -2.25 -7.09
C PRO A 411 38.87 -2.88 -6.86
N TYR A 412 37.83 -2.25 -7.37
CA TYR A 412 36.47 -2.66 -7.08
C TYR A 412 35.96 -3.68 -8.09
N THR A 413 35.37 -4.77 -7.62
CA THR A 413 34.63 -5.68 -8.50
C THR A 413 33.20 -5.16 -8.63
N LEU A 414 32.84 -4.71 -9.83
CA LEU A 414 31.46 -4.39 -10.21
C LEU A 414 30.78 -5.66 -10.71
N THR A 415 29.64 -5.99 -10.14
CA THR A 415 28.73 -7.02 -10.64
C THR A 415 27.51 -6.35 -11.25
N LEU A 416 27.13 -6.80 -12.45
CA LEU A 416 25.95 -6.38 -13.19
C LEU A 416 24.99 -7.54 -13.33
N PHE A 417 23.69 -7.29 -13.31
CA PHE A 417 22.66 -8.27 -13.66
C PHE A 417 21.92 -7.81 -14.91
N ILE A 418 21.71 -8.70 -15.89
CA ILE A 418 21.10 -8.36 -17.18
C ILE A 418 19.81 -9.16 -17.38
N ALA A 419 18.72 -8.44 -17.63
CA ALA A 419 17.41 -9.02 -17.96
C ALA A 419 16.84 -8.41 -19.24
N ALA A 420 16.12 -9.20 -20.03
CA ALA A 420 15.41 -8.75 -21.22
C ALA A 420 13.91 -8.60 -20.93
N LYS A 421 13.27 -7.57 -21.49
CA LYS A 421 11.80 -7.47 -21.52
C LYS A 421 11.28 -8.40 -22.60
N GLU A 422 10.57 -9.46 -22.21
CA GLU A 422 9.82 -10.28 -23.16
C GLU A 422 8.38 -9.79 -23.29
N THR A 423 7.77 -9.49 -22.14
CA THR A 423 6.45 -8.85 -22.04
C THR A 423 6.48 -7.83 -20.90
N MET A 424 5.37 -7.13 -20.66
CA MET A 424 5.23 -6.31 -19.45
C MET A 424 5.24 -7.13 -18.15
N MET A 425 5.09 -8.46 -18.23
CA MET A 425 5.04 -9.35 -17.07
C MET A 425 6.21 -10.33 -16.98
N ASP A 426 7.10 -10.35 -17.97
CA ASP A 426 8.18 -11.34 -18.08
C ASP A 426 9.52 -10.68 -18.41
N PHE A 427 10.48 -10.89 -17.51
CA PHE A 427 11.81 -10.29 -17.53
C PHE A 427 12.91 -11.33 -17.24
N PRO A 428 13.09 -12.34 -18.11
CA PRO A 428 14.09 -13.37 -17.90
C PRO A 428 15.51 -12.79 -17.90
N ALA A 429 16.37 -13.42 -17.09
CA ALA A 429 17.81 -13.16 -17.12
C ALA A 429 18.39 -13.53 -18.50
N VAL A 430 19.33 -12.72 -18.98
CA VAL A 430 20.04 -12.98 -20.24
C VAL A 430 21.20 -13.94 -19.95
N ILE A 431 21.00 -15.21 -20.29
CA ILE A 431 21.96 -16.29 -20.03
C ILE A 431 22.29 -16.99 -21.35
N VAL A 432 23.57 -17.25 -21.62
CA VAL A 432 24.00 -17.98 -22.81
C VAL A 432 23.41 -19.40 -22.79
N GLY A 433 22.82 -19.81 -23.92
CA GLY A 433 22.11 -21.09 -24.08
C GLY A 433 20.60 -21.00 -23.84
N ASN A 434 20.12 -19.95 -23.17
CA ASN A 434 18.68 -19.76 -22.97
C ASN A 434 18.02 -19.13 -24.20
N THR A 435 16.71 -19.37 -24.35
CA THR A 435 15.89 -18.73 -25.39
C THR A 435 15.01 -17.67 -24.75
N LEU A 436 15.14 -16.44 -25.24
CA LEU A 436 14.23 -15.33 -24.92
C LEU A 436 13.00 -15.45 -25.82
N GLN A 437 11.81 -15.55 -25.23
CA GLN A 437 10.55 -15.71 -25.95
C GLN A 437 9.57 -14.61 -25.60
N SER A 438 9.13 -13.82 -26.59
CA SER A 438 8.32 -12.62 -26.31
C SER A 438 6.91 -12.90 -25.77
N GLY A 439 6.54 -14.16 -25.51
CA GLY A 439 5.21 -14.59 -25.02
C GLY A 439 4.01 -14.23 -25.91
N MET A 440 4.20 -13.43 -26.96
CA MET A 440 3.18 -12.77 -27.77
C MET A 440 3.40 -13.01 -29.28
N GLY A 441 4.04 -14.13 -29.64
CA GLY A 441 4.31 -14.49 -31.04
C GLY A 441 5.46 -13.73 -31.69
N GLY A 442 6.30 -13.02 -30.93
CA GLY A 442 7.56 -12.49 -31.42
C GLY A 442 8.58 -13.59 -31.71
N THR A 443 9.60 -13.26 -32.50
CA THR A 443 10.64 -14.23 -32.87
C THR A 443 11.45 -14.65 -31.65
N PRO A 444 11.49 -15.94 -31.29
CA PRO A 444 12.35 -16.43 -30.23
C PRO A 444 13.82 -16.12 -30.54
N LEU A 445 14.57 -15.67 -29.53
CA LEU A 445 16.00 -15.40 -29.65
C LEU A 445 16.77 -16.38 -28.76
N LEU A 446 17.43 -17.35 -29.38
CA LEU A 446 18.44 -18.17 -28.69
C LEU A 446 19.65 -17.29 -28.40
N VAL A 447 20.00 -17.12 -27.13
CA VAL A 447 21.19 -16.36 -26.71
C VAL A 447 22.43 -17.24 -26.93
N SER A 448 23.12 -17.09 -28.06
CA SER A 448 24.31 -17.87 -28.40
C SER A 448 25.61 -17.24 -27.89
N SER A 449 25.62 -15.91 -27.73
CA SER A 449 26.75 -15.17 -27.17
C SER A 449 26.29 -13.87 -26.53
N VAL A 450 26.97 -13.48 -25.46
CA VAL A 450 26.80 -12.19 -24.81
C VAL A 450 28.19 -11.61 -24.57
N ASN A 451 28.35 -10.32 -24.88
CA ASN A 451 29.56 -9.57 -24.60
C ASN A 451 29.19 -8.29 -23.83
N VAL A 452 29.90 -8.05 -22.73
CA VAL A 452 29.68 -6.90 -21.85
C VAL A 452 31.00 -6.16 -21.72
N ALA A 453 31.21 -5.15 -22.56
CA ALA A 453 32.42 -4.33 -22.54
C ALA A 453 32.22 -3.09 -21.68
N VAL A 454 33.23 -2.73 -20.88
CA VAL A 454 33.12 -1.66 -19.89
C VAL A 454 34.21 -0.61 -20.08
N THR A 455 33.80 0.65 -20.03
CA THR A 455 34.66 1.84 -20.00
C THR A 455 34.43 2.58 -18.70
N ALA A 456 35.49 2.87 -17.94
CA ALA A 456 35.41 3.59 -16.69
C ALA A 456 36.12 4.94 -16.82
N ASN A 457 35.43 6.03 -16.48
CA ASN A 457 35.94 7.40 -16.56
C ASN A 457 36.59 7.73 -17.92
N GLY A 458 35.98 7.24 -19.01
CA GLY A 458 36.47 7.43 -20.38
C GLY A 458 37.64 6.52 -20.79
N THR A 459 38.10 5.63 -19.92
CA THR A 459 39.17 4.66 -20.21
C THR A 459 38.58 3.26 -20.42
N PRO A 460 38.81 2.61 -21.58
CA PRO A 460 38.39 1.22 -21.80
C PRO A 460 39.05 0.29 -20.79
N VAL A 461 38.26 -0.57 -20.13
CA VAL A 461 38.77 -1.55 -19.15
C VAL A 461 38.87 -2.93 -19.78
N GLY A 462 37.80 -3.38 -20.45
CA GLY A 462 37.74 -4.72 -21.05
C GLY A 462 36.35 -5.32 -20.96
N ASN A 463 36.29 -6.64 -21.12
CA ASN A 463 35.04 -7.41 -21.04
C ASN A 463 34.82 -7.95 -19.62
N ALA A 464 33.58 -7.88 -19.15
CA ALA A 464 33.16 -8.55 -17.93
C ALA A 464 33.08 -10.08 -18.14
N THR A 465 33.31 -10.81 -17.06
CA THR A 465 33.23 -12.27 -17.00
C THR A 465 31.80 -12.71 -16.73
N ASP A 466 31.29 -13.68 -17.50
CA ASP A 466 29.98 -14.31 -17.29
C ASP A 466 30.02 -15.23 -16.06
N ASN A 467 29.09 -15.04 -15.11
CA ASN A 467 28.95 -15.90 -13.94
C ASN A 467 27.89 -17.01 -14.15
N THR A 468 27.34 -17.15 -15.36
CA THR A 468 26.38 -18.19 -15.81
C THR A 468 24.96 -18.11 -15.24
N ASP A 469 24.66 -17.10 -14.42
CA ASP A 469 23.35 -16.88 -13.79
C ASP A 469 22.68 -15.57 -14.25
N GLY A 470 23.20 -14.97 -15.32
CA GLY A 470 22.78 -13.66 -15.83
C GLY A 470 23.50 -12.49 -15.16
N THR A 471 24.42 -12.77 -14.23
CA THR A 471 25.33 -11.77 -13.67
C THR A 471 26.70 -11.77 -14.36
N TRP A 472 27.32 -10.59 -14.39
CA TRP A 472 28.58 -10.32 -15.06
C TRP A 472 29.50 -9.50 -14.16
N SER A 473 30.76 -9.92 -14.01
CA SER A 473 31.70 -9.29 -13.06
C SER A 473 32.92 -8.71 -13.77
N ILE A 474 33.36 -7.51 -13.34
CA ILE A 474 34.59 -6.88 -13.82
C ILE A 474 35.27 -6.07 -12.72
N ASP A 475 36.61 -6.11 -12.70
CA ASP A 475 37.40 -5.29 -11.79
C ASP A 475 37.67 -3.90 -12.38
N LEU A 476 37.44 -2.87 -11.57
CA LEU A 476 37.51 -1.47 -11.95
C LEU A 476 38.39 -0.69 -10.97
N ASN A 477 39.22 0.19 -11.52
CA ASN A 477 39.94 1.19 -10.73
C ASN A 477 39.11 2.47 -10.64
N LEU A 478 38.23 2.52 -9.64
CA LEU A 478 37.35 3.66 -9.39
C LEU A 478 37.91 4.56 -8.28
N ASN A 479 37.64 5.85 -8.36
CA ASN A 479 37.99 6.81 -7.32
C ASN A 479 37.04 6.67 -6.13
N SER A 480 37.57 6.31 -4.96
CA SER A 480 36.78 6.21 -3.73
C SER A 480 36.26 7.58 -3.26
N GLY A 481 35.04 7.61 -2.75
CA GLY A 481 34.36 8.79 -2.22
C GLY A 481 33.88 9.80 -3.28
N VAL A 482 34.04 9.50 -4.58
CA VAL A 482 33.67 10.40 -5.68
C VAL A 482 32.83 9.65 -6.71
N ALA A 483 31.89 10.34 -7.33
CA ALA A 483 31.08 9.80 -8.41
C ALA A 483 31.96 9.48 -9.64
N ASN A 484 31.96 8.23 -10.08
CA ASN A 484 32.62 7.74 -11.27
C ASN A 484 31.60 7.50 -12.37
N THR A 485 32.02 7.66 -13.62
CA THR A 485 31.21 7.29 -14.79
C THR A 485 31.63 5.91 -15.27
N VAL A 486 30.67 4.98 -15.38
CA VAL A 486 30.89 3.64 -15.95
C VAL A 486 29.94 3.45 -17.13
N GLU A 487 30.49 3.24 -18.31
CA GLU A 487 29.74 2.95 -19.53
C GLU A 487 29.83 1.46 -19.85
N VAL A 488 28.68 0.85 -20.11
CA VAL A 488 28.51 -0.57 -20.39
C VAL A 488 27.96 -0.72 -21.81
N GLU A 489 28.75 -1.33 -22.67
CA GLU A 489 28.33 -1.77 -24.00
C GLU A 489 27.89 -3.22 -23.91
N LEU A 490 26.62 -3.47 -24.24
CA LEU A 490 26.06 -4.82 -24.30
C LEU A 490 25.95 -5.23 -25.76
N SER A 491 26.45 -6.41 -26.09
CA SER A 491 26.15 -7.09 -27.36
C SER A 491 25.57 -8.48 -27.10
N VAL A 492 24.49 -8.82 -27.80
CA VAL A 492 23.85 -10.15 -27.74
C VAL A 492 23.82 -10.71 -29.15
N ASN A 493 24.36 -11.92 -29.34
CA ASN A 493 24.51 -12.58 -30.64
C ASN A 493 25.26 -11.71 -31.68
N GLY A 494 26.24 -10.93 -31.22
CA GLY A 494 27.01 -10.01 -32.06
C GLY A 494 26.30 -8.68 -32.39
N GLU A 495 25.05 -8.49 -31.97
CA GLU A 495 24.33 -7.22 -32.16
C GLU A 495 24.51 -6.29 -30.94
N ARG A 496 25.09 -5.10 -31.17
CA ARG A 496 25.25 -4.05 -30.15
C ARG A 496 23.89 -3.47 -29.74
N LYS A 497 23.66 -3.35 -28.44
CA LYS A 497 22.44 -2.79 -27.85
C LYS A 497 22.69 -1.36 -27.41
N THR A 498 21.78 -0.45 -27.75
CA THR A 498 21.99 1.00 -27.56
C THR A 498 20.79 1.69 -26.92
N SER A 499 20.98 2.89 -26.35
CA SER A 499 19.93 3.61 -25.62
C SER A 499 18.64 3.86 -26.43
N ASP A 500 18.75 4.03 -27.75
CA ASP A 500 17.66 4.31 -28.66
C ASP A 500 17.33 3.16 -29.63
N GLY A 501 18.16 2.12 -29.71
CA GLY A 501 18.01 1.00 -30.64
C GLY A 501 18.51 1.31 -32.05
N THR A 502 19.37 2.32 -32.20
CA THR A 502 20.06 2.65 -33.47
C THR A 502 21.55 2.34 -33.38
N ASP A 503 22.23 2.23 -34.54
CA ASP A 503 23.68 2.05 -34.62
C ASP A 503 24.48 3.15 -33.93
N THR A 504 23.97 4.39 -33.98
CA THR A 504 24.59 5.57 -33.39
C THR A 504 24.21 5.79 -31.93
N GLY A 505 23.36 4.93 -31.37
CA GLY A 505 22.90 5.07 -30.00
C GLY A 505 24.02 4.88 -28.98
N LEU A 506 23.77 5.43 -27.78
CA LEU A 506 24.74 5.44 -26.69
C LEU A 506 24.74 4.11 -25.91
N ASN A 507 25.86 3.86 -25.24
CA ASN A 507 26.00 2.76 -24.28
C ASN A 507 25.22 3.05 -22.98
N GLY A 508 24.97 2.01 -22.18
CA GLY A 508 24.36 2.17 -20.86
C GLY A 508 25.32 2.91 -19.93
N LYS A 509 24.90 4.02 -19.32
CA LYS A 509 25.77 4.86 -18.49
C LYS A 509 25.34 4.85 -17.02
N PHE A 510 26.25 4.44 -16.15
CA PHE A 510 26.09 4.45 -14.69
C PHE A 510 26.91 5.56 -14.04
N THR A 511 26.34 6.16 -13.01
CA THR A 511 27.08 6.88 -11.98
C THR A 511 27.31 5.94 -10.80
N ILE A 512 28.56 5.72 -10.40
CA ILE A 512 28.95 4.82 -9.31
C ILE A 512 29.90 5.51 -8.34
N THR A 513 29.59 5.47 -7.05
CA THR A 513 30.34 6.16 -5.99
C THR A 513 30.85 5.12 -4.96
N PRO A 514 32.05 4.55 -5.17
CA PRO A 514 32.63 3.61 -4.22
C PRO A 514 32.91 4.27 -2.87
N GLY A 515 32.71 3.56 -1.77
CA GLY A 515 33.03 4.07 -0.43
C GLY A 515 32.14 5.21 0.09
N GLY A 516 31.08 5.57 -0.65
CA GLY A 516 29.97 6.36 -0.11
C GLY A 516 29.10 5.47 0.79
N MET A 517 28.76 5.98 1.98
CA MET A 517 27.76 5.38 2.86
C MET A 517 26.36 5.67 2.35
#